data_AF-A0AAD4KAH0-F1
#
_entry.id   AF-A0AAD4KAH0-F1
#
_cell.length_a   1.000
_cell.length_b   1.000
_cell.length_c   1.000
_cell.angle_alpha   90.00
_cell.angle_beta   90.00
_cell.angle_gamma   90.00
#
_symmetry.space_group_name_H-M   'P 1'
#
loop_
_entity.id
_entity.type
_entity.pdbx_description
1 polymer ?
#
loop_
_entity_poly.entity_id
_entity_poly.type
_entity_poly.pdbx_seq_one_letter_code
_entity_poly.pdbx_strand_id
1 'polypeptide(L)'
;LSTLRHTEGEMPLLKYYDEIEKKLTLLTNKTLMSYDAAAALVINEKYRSEALQTFVSGLKKSLKVAVFPSQPKDLPTALAIAQEAEASNDRYAFAANYAKYSDEKIQRQQSQKTQGWRQTDRQY
;
A
#
# COMPACT_ATOMS: atom_id res chain seq x y z
N LEU A 1 5.38 18.91 -9.41
CA LEU A 1 4.94 17.50 -9.31
C LEU A 1 3.63 17.34 -8.49
N SER A 2 2.92 18.42 -8.16
CA SER A 2 2.01 18.47 -6.99
C SER A 2 0.57 17.96 -7.15
N THR A 3 0.25 17.19 -8.20
CA THR A 3 -1.15 16.80 -8.49
C THR A 3 -1.43 15.29 -8.44
N LEU A 4 -0.42 14.44 -8.23
CA LEU A 4 -0.63 12.99 -8.16
C LEU A 4 -0.71 12.54 -6.71
N ARG A 5 -1.90 12.17 -6.26
CA ARG A 5 -2.14 11.57 -4.94
C ARG A 5 -2.68 10.16 -5.12
N HIS A 6 -2.11 9.20 -4.41
CA HIS A 6 -2.70 7.88 -4.25
C HIS A 6 -3.77 7.99 -3.14
N THR A 7 -4.87 8.65 -3.47
CA THR A 7 -6.08 8.71 -2.64
C THR A 7 -6.82 7.37 -2.71
N GLU A 8 -7.40 6.94 -1.59
CA GLU A 8 -8.18 5.71 -1.50
C GLU A 8 -9.33 5.72 -2.54
N GLY A 9 -9.17 4.95 -3.62
CA GLY A 9 -10.26 4.65 -4.55
C GLY A 9 -9.93 4.65 -6.05
N GLU A 10 -8.94 5.41 -6.54
CA GLU A 10 -8.88 5.70 -8.00
C GLU A 10 -7.62 5.20 -8.74
N MET A 11 -6.54 4.84 -8.05
CA MET A 11 -5.29 4.43 -8.73
C MET A 11 -4.56 3.30 -7.97
N PRO A 12 -4.18 2.20 -8.64
CA PRO A 12 -3.30 1.17 -8.08
C PRO A 12 -1.89 1.71 -7.75
N LEU A 13 -1.22 1.14 -6.74
CA LEU A 13 0.13 1.52 -6.31
C LEU A 13 1.14 1.52 -7.46
N LEU A 14 1.15 0.47 -8.27
CA LEU A 14 2.03 0.35 -9.44
C LEU A 14 1.76 1.44 -10.47
N LYS A 15 0.49 1.73 -10.77
CA LYS A 15 0.14 2.79 -11.72
C LYS A 15 0.58 4.17 -11.22
N TYR A 16 0.47 4.41 -9.92
CA TYR A 16 0.96 5.64 -9.31
C TYR A 16 2.49 5.79 -9.42
N TYR A 17 3.22 4.70 -9.19
CA TYR A 17 4.67 4.65 -9.42
C TYR A 17 5.03 4.95 -10.87
N ASP A 18 4.39 4.28 -11.84
CA ASP A 18 4.65 4.45 -13.27
C ASP A 18 4.45 5.90 -13.73
N GLU A 19 3.42 6.57 -13.20
CA GLU A 19 3.17 7.99 -13.53
C GLU A 19 4.25 8.94 -13.00
N ILE A 20 4.81 8.65 -11.82
CA ILE A 20 5.92 9.41 -11.24
C ILE A 20 7.20 9.15 -12.03
N GLU A 21 7.50 7.88 -12.33
CA GLU A 21 8.69 7.50 -13.09
C GLU A 21 8.66 8.08 -14.50
N LYS A 22 7.50 8.05 -15.17
CA LYS A 22 7.31 8.68 -16.48
C LYS A 22 7.58 10.18 -16.44
N LYS A 23 7.09 10.88 -15.41
CA LYS A 23 7.35 12.33 -15.24
C LYS A 23 8.83 12.61 -14.95
N LEU A 24 9.45 11.81 -14.08
CA LEU A 24 10.87 11.91 -13.78
C LEU A 24 11.73 11.69 -15.04
N THR A 25 11.39 10.70 -15.85
CA THR A 25 12.06 10.40 -17.12
C THR A 25 11.96 11.58 -18.09
N LEU A 26 10.78 12.16 -18.25
CA LEU A 26 10.59 13.34 -19.11
C LEU A 26 11.42 14.54 -18.63
N LEU A 27 11.45 14.80 -17.32
CA LEU A 27 12.25 15.88 -16.75
C LEU A 27 13.75 15.63 -16.96
N THR A 28 14.20 14.40 -16.77
CA THR A 28 15.61 13.98 -16.97
C THR A 28 16.02 14.11 -18.43
N ASN A 29 15.16 13.73 -19.37
CA ASN A 29 15.44 13.89 -20.80
C ASN A 29 15.50 15.37 -21.18
N LYS A 30 14.57 16.18 -20.66
CA LYS A 30 14.55 17.63 -20.91
C LYS A 30 15.83 18.30 -20.40
N THR A 31 16.32 17.94 -19.21
CA THR A 31 17.55 18.54 -18.66
C THR A 31 18.78 18.16 -19.45
N LEU A 32 18.90 16.89 -19.84
CA LEU A 32 20.01 16.42 -20.69
C LEU A 32 20.05 17.16 -22.04
N MET A 33 18.90 17.58 -22.56
CA MET A 33 18.81 18.34 -23.82
C MET A 33 19.02 19.85 -23.66
N SER A 34 18.89 20.40 -22.44
CA SER A 34 18.85 21.85 -22.22
C SER A 34 20.07 22.40 -21.48
N TYR A 35 20.81 21.55 -20.77
CA TYR A 35 21.91 21.97 -19.89
C TYR A 35 23.20 21.21 -20.23
N ASP A 36 24.33 21.74 -19.79
CA ASP A 36 25.60 21.03 -19.81
C ASP A 36 25.58 19.84 -18.84
N ALA A 37 26.48 18.88 -19.06
CA ALA A 37 26.48 17.62 -18.33
C ALA A 37 26.61 17.79 -16.81
N ALA A 38 27.40 18.77 -16.35
CA ALA A 38 27.60 18.99 -14.91
C ALA A 38 26.33 19.59 -14.25
N ALA A 39 25.70 20.58 -14.87
CA ALA A 39 24.44 21.13 -14.35
C ALA A 39 23.29 20.10 -14.44
N ALA A 40 23.22 19.32 -15.52
CA ALA A 40 22.19 18.30 -15.69
C ALA A 40 22.24 17.23 -14.58
N LEU A 41 23.43 16.81 -14.14
CA LEU A 41 23.59 15.86 -13.03
C LEU A 41 22.98 16.38 -11.73
N VAL A 42 23.30 17.62 -11.35
CA VAL A 42 22.80 18.24 -10.11
C VAL A 42 21.29 18.42 -10.15
N ILE A 43 20.74 18.87 -11.28
CA ILE A 43 19.30 19.07 -11.46
C ILE A 43 18.56 17.72 -11.42
N ASN A 44 19.10 16.69 -12.09
CA ASN A 44 18.49 15.36 -12.10
C ASN A 44 18.44 14.75 -10.71
N GLU A 45 19.46 14.95 -9.89
CA GLU A 45 19.45 14.46 -8.51
C GLU A 45 18.37 15.14 -7.66
N LYS A 46 18.16 16.44 -7.86
CA LYS A 46 17.05 17.16 -7.25
C LYS A 46 15.70 16.58 -7.69
N TYR A 47 15.52 16.28 -8.98
CA TYR A 47 14.29 15.67 -9.46
C TYR A 47 14.05 14.28 -8.91
N ARG A 48 15.09 13.45 -8.73
CA ARG A 48 14.97 12.14 -8.06
C ARG A 48 14.49 12.30 -6.62
N SER A 49 15.10 13.23 -5.89
CA SER A 49 14.72 13.54 -4.51
C SER A 49 13.28 14.04 -4.40
N GLU A 50 12.86 14.96 -5.28
CA GLU A 50 11.48 15.47 -5.32
C GLU A 50 10.47 14.39 -5.73
N ALA A 51 10.83 13.52 -6.68
CA ALA A 51 9.98 12.42 -7.11
C ALA A 51 9.78 11.40 -5.98
N LEU A 52 10.84 11.06 -5.25
CA LEU A 52 10.77 10.21 -4.05
C LEU A 52 9.89 10.82 -2.97
N GLN A 53 10.09 12.11 -2.63
CA GLN A 53 9.24 12.80 -1.65
C GLN A 53 7.77 12.84 -2.11
N THR A 54 7.54 13.10 -3.39
CA THR A 54 6.19 13.09 -3.97
C THR A 54 5.55 11.72 -3.82
N PHE A 55 6.28 10.64 -4.16
CA PHE A 55 5.80 9.27 -4.02
C PHE A 55 5.43 8.96 -2.57
N VAL A 56 6.37 9.11 -1.63
CA VAL A 56 6.15 8.81 -0.20
C VAL A 56 5.01 9.65 0.40
N SER A 57 4.97 10.95 0.08
CA SER A 57 3.92 11.85 0.58
C SER A 57 2.57 11.64 -0.10
N GLY A 58 2.53 11.04 -1.28
CA GLY A 58 1.29 10.72 -1.99
C GLY A 58 0.70 9.35 -1.64
N LEU A 59 1.44 8.46 -0.98
CA LEU A 59 0.96 7.14 -0.55
C LEU A 59 -0.28 7.21 0.37
N LYS A 60 -1.05 6.10 0.39
CA LYS A 60 -2.14 5.88 1.36
C LYS A 60 -1.61 5.90 2.78
N LYS A 61 -2.43 6.33 3.75
CA LYS A 61 -2.05 6.39 5.16
C LYS A 61 -1.58 5.02 5.69
N SER A 62 -2.23 3.94 5.27
CA SER A 62 -1.90 2.55 5.62
C SER A 62 -0.54 2.08 5.09
N LEU A 63 -0.03 2.66 4.00
CA LEU A 63 1.29 2.32 3.43
C LEU A 63 2.38 3.27 3.96
N LYS A 64 2.04 4.55 4.18
CA LYS A 64 2.96 5.55 4.75
C LYS A 64 3.56 5.13 6.09
N VAL A 65 2.78 4.44 6.93
CA VAL A 65 3.26 3.98 8.23
C VAL A 65 4.41 2.98 8.15
N ALA A 66 4.54 2.23 7.04
CA ALA A 66 5.66 1.33 6.80
C ALA A 66 6.82 2.02 6.04
N VAL A 67 6.49 2.87 5.07
CA VAL A 67 7.48 3.50 4.18
C VAL A 67 8.18 4.71 4.83
N PHE A 68 7.49 5.47 5.69
CA PHE A 68 8.07 6.67 6.30
C PHE A 68 9.20 6.36 7.29
N PRO A 69 9.07 5.38 8.21
CA PRO A 69 10.14 5.04 9.16
C PRO A 69 11.37 4.42 8.50
N SER A 70 11.21 3.74 7.37
CA SER A 70 12.29 3.05 6.66
C SER A 70 13.19 3.98 5.86
N GLN A 71 12.80 5.26 5.67
CA GLN A 71 13.58 6.29 4.97
C GLN A 71 14.24 5.76 3.68
N PRO A 72 13.45 5.33 2.69
CA PRO A 72 13.98 4.79 1.44
C PRO A 72 14.88 5.83 0.75
N LYS A 73 15.96 5.36 0.13
CA LYS A 73 16.96 6.23 -0.53
C LYS A 73 16.58 6.59 -1.96
N ASP A 74 15.73 5.78 -2.58
CA ASP A 74 15.39 5.84 -3.99
C ASP A 74 13.97 5.31 -4.23
N LEU A 75 13.41 5.67 -5.39
CA LEU A 75 12.05 5.32 -5.80
C LEU A 75 11.79 3.80 -5.84
N PRO A 76 12.67 2.95 -6.42
CA PRO A 76 12.50 1.50 -6.41
C PRO A 76 12.41 0.89 -5.01
N THR A 77 13.30 1.30 -4.10
CA THR A 77 13.27 0.83 -2.70
C THR A 77 11.97 1.27 -2.02
N ALA A 78 11.52 2.51 -2.23
CA ALA A 78 10.25 2.97 -1.69
C ALA A 78 9.05 2.16 -2.21
N LEU A 79 9.06 1.79 -3.49
CA LEU A 79 8.03 0.94 -4.09
C LEU A 79 8.02 -0.46 -3.46
N ALA A 80 9.19 -1.09 -3.31
CA ALA A 80 9.29 -2.43 -2.75
C ALA A 80 8.69 -2.50 -1.33
N ILE A 81 9.01 -1.53 -0.48
CA ILE A 81 8.47 -1.43 0.88
C ILE A 81 6.96 -1.18 0.86
N ALA A 82 6.48 -0.31 -0.05
CA ALA A 82 5.06 -0.05 -0.19
C ALA A 82 4.28 -1.31 -0.64
N GLN A 83 4.84 -2.10 -1.55
CA GLN A 83 4.25 -3.36 -2.01
C GLN A 83 4.24 -4.42 -0.90
N GLU A 84 5.32 -4.54 -0.15
CA GLU A 84 5.38 -5.43 1.01
C GLU A 84 4.32 -5.07 2.05
N ALA A 85 4.14 -3.77 2.32
CA ALA A 85 3.11 -3.28 3.23
C ALA A 85 1.68 -3.54 2.69
N GLU A 86 1.45 -3.37 1.39
CA GLU A 86 0.17 -3.68 0.74
C GLU A 86 -0.17 -5.18 0.86
N ALA A 87 0.79 -6.04 0.51
CA ALA A 87 0.63 -7.50 0.64
C ALA A 87 0.43 -7.93 2.10
N SER A 88 1.10 -7.27 3.05
CA SER A 88 0.92 -7.53 4.48
C SER A 88 -0.48 -7.15 4.94
N ASN A 89 -0.97 -5.98 4.55
CA ASN A 89 -2.34 -5.53 4.85
C ASN A 89 -3.38 -6.52 4.29
N ASP A 90 -3.20 -6.99 3.06
CA ASP A 90 -4.09 -7.97 2.43
C ASP A 90 -4.11 -9.30 3.20
N ARG A 91 -2.94 -9.78 3.63
CA ARG A 91 -2.82 -11.00 4.46
C ARG A 91 -3.53 -10.84 5.80
N TYR A 92 -3.37 -9.69 6.46
CA TYR A 92 -4.06 -9.41 7.72
C TYR A 92 -5.58 -9.31 7.55
N ALA A 93 -6.04 -8.62 6.50
CA ALA A 93 -7.46 -8.53 6.19
C ALA A 93 -8.07 -9.91 5.91
N PHE A 94 -7.36 -10.75 5.16
CA PHE A 94 -7.76 -12.13 4.90
C PHE A 94 -7.85 -12.95 6.20
N ALA A 95 -6.80 -12.93 7.04
CA ALA A 95 -6.79 -13.66 8.29
C ALA A 95 -7.91 -13.22 9.25
N ALA A 96 -8.14 -11.90 9.35
CA ALA A 96 -9.22 -11.35 10.17
C ALA A 96 -10.61 -11.78 9.69
N ASN A 97 -10.83 -11.80 8.36
CA ASN A 97 -12.08 -12.30 7.80
C ASN A 97 -12.24 -13.80 8.02
N TYR A 98 -11.18 -14.59 7.83
CA TYR A 98 -11.20 -16.04 8.07
C TYR A 98 -11.54 -16.37 9.53
N ALA A 99 -10.92 -15.69 10.49
CA ALA A 99 -11.18 -15.87 11.92
C ALA A 99 -12.65 -15.59 12.28
N LYS A 100 -13.23 -14.52 11.72
CA LYS A 100 -14.67 -14.22 11.91
C LYS A 100 -15.56 -15.35 11.40
N TYR A 101 -15.25 -15.91 10.23
CA TYR A 101 -16.02 -17.04 9.68
C TYR A 101 -15.87 -18.32 10.50
N SER A 102 -14.69 -18.60 11.06
CA SER A 102 -14.49 -19.76 11.94
C SER A 102 -15.27 -19.61 13.24
N ASP A 103 -15.22 -18.44 13.86
CA ASP A 103 -15.94 -18.16 15.11
C ASP A 103 -17.46 -18.26 14.91
N GLU A 104 -17.97 -17.71 13.81
CA GLU A 104 -19.39 -17.80 13.47
C GLU A 104 -19.85 -19.26 13.27
N LYS A 105 -19.03 -20.11 12.64
CA LYS A 105 -19.33 -21.54 12.49
C LYS A 105 -19.35 -22.27 13.84
N ILE A 106 -18.40 -21.96 14.73
CA ILE A 106 -18.34 -22.56 16.07
C ILE A 106 -19.58 -22.14 16.88
N GLN A 107 -19.95 -20.86 16.84
CA GLN A 107 -21.09 -20.32 17.59
C GLN A 107 -22.44 -20.88 17.09
N ARG A 108 -22.58 -21.09 15.78
CA ARG A 108 -23.75 -21.77 15.19
C ARG A 108 -23.87 -23.23 15.66
N GLN A 109 -22.76 -23.97 15.72
CA GLN A 109 -22.77 -25.36 16.20
C GLN A 109 -23.09 -25.48 17.70
N GLN A 110 -22.60 -24.55 18.54
CA GLN A 110 -22.91 -24.53 19.97
C GLN A 110 -24.37 -24.20 20.25
N SER A 111 -24.95 -23.26 19.48
CA SER A 111 -26.37 -22.90 19.56
C SER A 111 -27.30 -24.07 19.20
N GLN A 112 -26.91 -24.90 18.22
CA GLN A 112 -27.67 -26.10 17.84
C GLN A 112 -27.61 -27.19 18.92
N LYS A 113 -26.44 -27.42 19.54
CA LYS A 113 -26.31 -28.39 20.63
C LYS A 113 -27.13 -28.00 21.86
N THR A 114 -27.10 -26.73 22.27
CA THR A 114 -27.84 -26.27 23.46
C THR A 114 -29.36 -26.33 23.30
N GLN A 115 -29.90 -26.25 22.09
CA GLN A 115 -31.34 -26.48 21.84
C GLN A 115 -31.72 -27.96 21.87
N GLY A 116 -30.83 -28.87 21.42
CA GLY A 116 -31.06 -30.32 21.48
C GLY A 116 -31.15 -30.86 22.92
N TRP A 117 -30.27 -30.42 23.81
CA TRP A 117 -30.28 -30.86 25.22
C TRP A 117 -31.50 -30.36 26.01
N ARG A 118 -32.08 -29.20 25.66
CA ARG A 118 -33.28 -28.68 26.34
C ARG A 118 -34.58 -29.38 25.96
N GLN A 119 -34.63 -30.10 24.83
CA GLN A 119 -35.82 -30.85 24.41
C GLN A 119 -35.88 -32.25 25.01
N THR A 120 -34.74 -32.85 25.36
CA THR A 120 -34.68 -34.20 25.93
C THR A 120 -35.05 -34.26 27.42
N ASP A 121 -35.01 -33.15 28.14
CA ASP A 121 -35.30 -33.07 29.58
C ASP A 121 -36.79 -32.85 29.94
N ARG A 122 -37.70 -32.77 28.96
CA ARG A 122 -39.15 -32.57 29.19
C ARG A 122 -40.01 -33.82 28.94
N GLN A 123 -39.39 -34.97 28.68
CA GLN A 123 -40.11 -36.23 28.50
C GLN A 123 -39.74 -37.24 29.58
N TYR A 124 -39.94 -36.90 30.85
CA TYR A 124 -40.06 -37.87 31.94
C TYR A 124 -41.03 -37.32 32.98
#